data_AF-A0A3A8L9A9-F1
#
_entry.id   AF-A0A3A8L9A9-F1
#
_cell.length_a   1.000
_cell.length_b   1.000
_cell.length_c   1.000
_cell.angle_alpha   90.00
_cell.angle_beta   90.00
_cell.angle_gamma   90.00
#
_symmetry.space_group_name_H-M   'P 1'
#
loop_
_entity.id
_entity.type
_entity.pdbx_description
1 polymer ?
#
loop_
_entity_poly.entity_id
_entity_poly.type
_entity_poly.pdbx_seq_one_letter_code
_entity_poly.pdbx_strand_id
1 'polypeptide(L)'
;MSRWIAWLSPCLGLLVSGCMSLEVDDARDPEVQQQALAGTQVIDYSSASTLANTDASGKSGGMTVLKTNSAACTVGAYADCYANYIEFSATYTGYLSFNLSSLTQAAPTPAQITQLQLLTKYQGPGASTSYYQWQLYRFTTSSWVNIANSQGRGDWVWTPALTLTLPGTEAASNFVSGTGEIRARLIKGAGTDAAQLDSLRLQVSWDIPTTCTAETNAAFCTRLGTNCGQVSGTDNCGQARTVSSCGSCQSPATCGGGGTANVCGQGGACTVASFPKGTTWMWDLENNALPTNLNAQVYVVDLFNTSTAKIQEYKNAGKKVVCYFSAGTYENWRSDASQFPQDTYCSPGEDCAQSIHILGDWCESGGGCEWWLDHRKPAVRTVMTSRMQLAKNKGCDAVEPDNIDGYSHDDEISCTDQACWSLTAANQLDYNRWLADTAHSLCLGIALKNDVDQIPALASSFDFAINEQCQKYAECGAYKTWFTNQNKAVFNAEYVVDSGDETTNWSSCTGTGTLCACGESGFAQGDMRTLVFSTSSVRYNNLAFTCW
;
A
#
# COMPACT_ATOMS: atom_id res chain seq x y z
N MET A 1 -6.48 -70.61 -15.89
CA MET A 1 -7.00 -71.09 -17.18
C MET A 1 -6.11 -70.51 -18.29
N SER A 2 -5.65 -71.37 -19.20
CA SER A 2 -4.92 -71.19 -20.49
C SER A 2 -4.22 -69.85 -20.80
N ARG A 3 -2.89 -69.75 -20.90
CA ARG A 3 -1.90 -70.27 -21.91
C ARG A 3 -1.78 -69.42 -23.21
N TRP A 4 -0.54 -69.35 -23.71
CA TRP A 4 0.00 -69.01 -25.06
C TRP A 4 0.52 -67.55 -25.24
N ILE A 5 1.85 -67.31 -25.40
CA ILE A 5 2.72 -67.43 -26.62
C ILE A 5 2.30 -66.38 -27.68
N ALA A 6 3.11 -65.59 -28.39
CA ALA A 6 4.54 -65.30 -28.53
C ALA A 6 4.68 -64.17 -29.61
N TRP A 7 5.69 -63.30 -29.45
CA TRP A 7 6.56 -62.74 -30.52
C TRP A 7 6.06 -61.77 -31.63
N LEU A 8 6.90 -60.74 -31.86
CA LEU A 8 7.27 -60.02 -33.11
C LEU A 8 6.55 -58.72 -33.54
N SER A 9 7.30 -57.60 -33.48
CA SER A 9 7.27 -56.45 -34.41
C SER A 9 7.90 -56.81 -35.78
N PRO A 10 8.11 -55.90 -36.77
CA PRO A 10 7.45 -54.63 -37.15
C PRO A 10 7.08 -54.58 -38.67
N CYS A 11 6.48 -53.47 -39.16
CA CYS A 11 6.87 -52.70 -40.38
C CYS A 11 5.72 -52.07 -41.19
N LEU A 12 5.92 -50.77 -41.46
CA LEU A 12 5.66 -49.98 -42.68
C LEU A 12 4.25 -49.89 -43.29
N GLY A 13 3.80 -48.65 -43.50
CA GLY A 13 2.74 -48.32 -44.47
C GLY A 13 2.35 -46.83 -44.46
N LEU A 14 2.85 -46.09 -45.45
CA LEU A 14 2.77 -44.64 -45.65
C LEU A 14 1.47 -44.18 -46.37
N LEU A 15 1.06 -42.94 -46.08
CA LEU A 15 0.39 -41.91 -46.92
C LEU A 15 -1.16 -41.79 -47.03
N VAL A 16 -1.65 -40.72 -46.38
CA VAL A 16 -2.34 -39.51 -46.92
C VAL A 16 -3.81 -39.57 -47.42
N SER A 17 -4.63 -38.80 -46.66
CA SER A 17 -5.65 -37.79 -47.04
C SER A 17 -7.13 -38.08 -46.74
N GLY A 18 -7.71 -37.24 -45.87
CA GLY A 18 -9.16 -37.09 -45.68
C GLY A 18 -9.52 -36.26 -44.44
N CYS A 19 -10.18 -35.12 -44.66
CA CYS A 19 -10.47 -34.01 -43.74
C CYS A 19 -11.19 -34.31 -42.40
N MET A 20 -10.84 -33.45 -41.43
CA MET A 20 -11.67 -32.76 -40.43
C MET A 20 -12.50 -33.57 -39.42
N SER A 21 -12.08 -33.48 -38.16
CA SER A 21 -13.00 -33.33 -37.03
C SER A 21 -12.42 -32.24 -36.13
N LEU A 22 -13.24 -31.21 -35.89
CA LEU A 22 -13.01 -30.16 -34.91
C LEU A 22 -12.95 -30.78 -33.53
N GLU A 23 -11.79 -30.70 -32.87
CA GLU A 23 -11.70 -30.76 -31.42
C GLU A 23 -11.10 -29.44 -30.94
N VAL A 24 -11.80 -28.86 -29.98
CA VAL A 24 -11.57 -27.55 -29.38
C VAL A 24 -10.24 -27.60 -28.61
N ASP A 25 -9.26 -26.80 -29.02
CA ASP A 25 -8.08 -26.55 -28.22
C ASP A 25 -8.50 -25.88 -26.90
N ASP A 26 -8.21 -26.61 -25.82
CA ASP A 26 -8.34 -26.23 -24.41
C ASP A 26 -7.37 -25.07 -24.12
N ALA A 27 -7.88 -23.84 -24.19
CA ALA A 27 -7.18 -22.64 -23.78
C ALA A 27 -7.10 -22.57 -22.25
N ARG A 28 -6.13 -23.28 -21.66
CA ARG A 28 -5.62 -23.03 -20.32
C ARG A 28 -4.14 -22.68 -20.40
N ASP A 29 -3.90 -21.45 -20.86
CA ASP A 29 -2.64 -20.74 -20.71
C ASP A 29 -2.91 -19.43 -19.96
N PRO A 30 -2.64 -19.35 -18.65
CA PRO A 30 -2.80 -18.12 -17.88
C PRO A 30 -1.53 -17.27 -17.98
N GLU A 31 -1.15 -16.88 -19.21
CA GLU A 31 -0.11 -15.87 -19.42
C GLU A 31 -0.39 -15.00 -20.66
N VAL A 32 -1.67 -14.65 -20.89
CA VAL A 32 -1.97 -13.42 -21.64
C VAL A 32 -1.68 -12.24 -20.72
N GLN A 33 -0.43 -11.78 -20.79
CA GLN A 33 0.03 -10.51 -20.26
C GLN A 33 -1.02 -9.42 -20.53
N GLN A 34 -1.36 -8.65 -19.49
CA GLN A 34 -2.12 -7.42 -19.62
C GLN A 34 -1.25 -6.39 -20.35
N GLN A 35 -1.17 -6.51 -21.68
CA GLN A 35 -0.57 -5.51 -22.54
C GLN A 35 -1.33 -4.20 -22.32
N ALA A 36 -0.60 -3.08 -22.19
CA ALA A 36 -1.23 -1.76 -22.21
C ALA A 36 -1.90 -1.59 -23.59
N LEU A 37 -3.23 -1.79 -23.63
CA LEU A 37 -4.02 -1.57 -24.82
C LEU A 37 -4.12 -0.06 -25.07
N ALA A 38 -4.33 0.34 -26.33
CA ALA A 38 -4.74 1.70 -26.64
C ALA A 38 -6.01 1.99 -25.83
N GLY A 39 -6.06 3.16 -25.22
CA GLY A 39 -7.06 3.42 -24.20
C GLY A 39 -7.45 4.88 -24.13
N THR A 40 -8.58 5.09 -23.50
CA THR A 40 -9.09 6.41 -23.16
C THR A 40 -9.72 6.32 -21.79
N GLN A 41 -9.29 7.19 -20.87
CA GLN A 41 -9.79 7.18 -19.50
C GLN A 41 -9.89 8.60 -18.95
N VAL A 42 -10.91 8.82 -18.13
CA VAL A 42 -11.10 10.06 -17.36
C VAL A 42 -10.37 9.91 -16.03
N ILE A 43 -9.50 10.87 -15.71
CA ILE A 43 -8.82 10.97 -14.43
C ILE A 43 -9.27 12.21 -13.66
N ASP A 44 -9.30 12.05 -12.35
CA ASP A 44 -9.54 13.13 -11.41
C ASP A 44 -8.22 13.83 -11.03
N TYR A 45 -8.35 15.00 -10.43
CA TYR A 45 -7.21 15.82 -10.02
C TYR A 45 -6.39 15.14 -8.90
N SER A 46 -5.10 15.46 -8.82
CA SER A 46 -4.20 15.06 -7.74
C SER A 46 -4.04 16.18 -6.71
N SER A 47 -3.91 17.42 -7.17
CA SER A 47 -3.70 18.60 -6.31
C SER A 47 -4.29 19.87 -6.93
N ALA A 48 -4.40 20.92 -6.12
CA ALA A 48 -4.92 22.23 -6.51
C ALA A 48 -3.97 23.33 -6.04
N SER A 49 -3.83 24.39 -6.82
CA SER A 49 -3.11 25.59 -6.40
C SER A 49 -4.05 26.59 -5.72
N THR A 50 -3.62 27.20 -4.62
CA THR A 50 -4.33 28.29 -3.93
C THR A 50 -3.73 29.65 -4.30
N LEU A 51 -4.06 30.16 -5.47
CA LEU A 51 -3.89 31.59 -5.76
C LEU A 51 -5.24 32.25 -5.44
N ALA A 52 -5.31 32.88 -4.27
CA ALA A 52 -6.55 33.29 -3.61
C ALA A 52 -7.42 34.27 -4.43
N ASN A 53 -8.75 34.11 -4.35
CA ASN A 53 -9.75 35.15 -4.07
C ASN A 53 -11.06 34.49 -3.64
N THR A 54 -11.76 35.13 -2.68
CA THR A 54 -13.07 34.72 -2.13
C THR A 54 -14.15 34.78 -3.21
N ASP A 55 -15.05 33.81 -3.26
CA ASP A 55 -16.25 33.94 -4.10
C ASP A 55 -17.27 34.93 -3.50
N ALA A 56 -18.26 35.34 -4.30
CA ALA A 56 -19.28 36.32 -3.87
C ALA A 56 -20.29 35.75 -2.85
N SER A 57 -20.19 34.46 -2.49
CA SER A 57 -21.05 33.77 -1.51
C SER A 57 -20.39 33.55 -0.14
N GLY A 58 -19.12 33.93 0.01
CA GLY A 58 -18.36 33.80 1.25
C GLY A 58 -17.63 32.46 1.43
N LYS A 59 -17.55 31.61 0.40
CA LYS A 59 -16.76 30.36 0.47
C LYS A 59 -15.31 30.64 0.07
N SER A 60 -14.38 30.42 1.00
CA SER A 60 -12.94 30.51 0.74
C SER A 60 -12.42 29.23 0.08
N GLY A 61 -11.71 29.35 -1.06
CA GLY A 61 -10.80 28.27 -1.52
C GLY A 61 -10.72 27.98 -3.02
N GLY A 62 -11.48 28.63 -3.90
CA GLY A 62 -11.29 28.58 -5.36
C GLY A 62 -11.17 27.16 -5.94
N MET A 63 -10.05 26.86 -6.63
CA MET A 63 -9.76 25.52 -7.18
C MET A 63 -9.75 24.41 -6.11
N THR A 64 -9.42 24.71 -4.86
CA THR A 64 -9.42 23.71 -3.76
C THR A 64 -10.85 23.28 -3.39
N VAL A 65 -11.83 24.19 -3.46
CA VAL A 65 -13.22 23.82 -3.21
C VAL A 65 -13.80 23.10 -4.43
N LEU A 66 -13.45 23.55 -5.65
CA LEU A 66 -13.82 22.84 -6.88
C LEU A 66 -13.29 21.40 -6.87
N LYS A 67 -12.06 21.21 -6.38
CA LYS A 67 -11.47 19.90 -6.08
C LYS A 67 -12.40 19.09 -5.19
N THR A 68 -12.64 19.52 -3.95
CA THR A 68 -13.48 18.79 -2.99
C THR A 68 -14.89 18.49 -3.54
N ASN A 69 -15.53 19.47 -4.19
CA ASN A 69 -16.90 19.33 -4.70
C ASN A 69 -16.98 18.36 -5.88
N SER A 70 -15.97 18.36 -6.76
CA SER A 70 -15.91 17.43 -7.88
C SER A 70 -15.72 15.97 -7.42
N ALA A 71 -15.10 15.71 -6.26
CA ALA A 71 -14.93 14.35 -5.70
C ALA A 71 -16.26 13.77 -5.20
N ALA A 72 -17.12 14.62 -4.66
CA ALA A 72 -18.44 14.22 -4.17
C ALA A 72 -19.45 13.96 -5.32
N CYS A 73 -19.09 14.29 -6.56
CA CYS A 73 -19.97 14.24 -7.72
C CYS A 73 -19.64 13.01 -8.61
N THR A 74 -20.26 11.86 -8.33
CA THR A 74 -20.11 10.65 -9.17
C THR A 74 -21.47 10.02 -9.48
N VAL A 75 -22.07 10.35 -10.64
CA VAL A 75 -23.11 9.54 -11.30
C VAL A 75 -23.00 9.75 -12.83
N GLY A 76 -22.43 8.79 -13.56
CA GLY A 76 -22.39 8.79 -15.03
C GLY A 76 -21.64 9.96 -15.70
N ALA A 77 -21.66 10.02 -17.03
CA ALA A 77 -20.91 11.02 -17.79
C ALA A 77 -21.36 12.46 -17.44
N TYR A 78 -20.60 13.13 -16.57
CA TYR A 78 -20.66 14.57 -16.27
C TYR A 78 -22.00 15.05 -15.67
N ALA A 79 -22.41 14.45 -14.54
CA ALA A 79 -23.56 14.88 -13.74
C ALA A 79 -23.55 16.40 -13.44
N ASP A 80 -24.70 17.04 -13.61
CA ASP A 80 -24.94 18.42 -13.16
C ASP A 80 -25.01 18.43 -11.63
N CYS A 81 -24.00 19.01 -11.01
CA CYS A 81 -23.88 19.12 -9.55
C CYS A 81 -24.17 20.56 -9.11
N TYR A 82 -25.29 21.11 -9.60
CA TYR A 82 -25.75 22.48 -9.33
C TYR A 82 -25.67 22.91 -7.85
N ALA A 83 -25.94 22.03 -6.89
CA ALA A 83 -25.83 22.39 -5.47
C ALA A 83 -24.39 22.74 -5.01
N ASN A 84 -23.39 22.36 -5.79
CA ASN A 84 -21.98 22.39 -5.46
C ASN A 84 -21.12 23.24 -6.42
N TYR A 85 -21.73 24.11 -7.24
CA TYR A 85 -20.93 24.98 -8.11
C TYR A 85 -20.04 25.94 -7.32
N ILE A 86 -18.91 26.30 -7.94
CA ILE A 86 -17.99 27.34 -7.47
C ILE A 86 -18.16 28.58 -8.33
N GLU A 87 -18.30 29.72 -7.67
CA GLU A 87 -18.48 31.01 -8.32
C GLU A 87 -17.16 31.79 -8.38
N PHE A 88 -16.69 32.10 -9.58
CA PHE A 88 -15.53 32.96 -9.78
C PHE A 88 -16.03 34.36 -10.17
N SER A 89 -16.20 35.25 -9.18
CA SER A 89 -16.80 36.58 -9.38
C SER A 89 -15.75 37.68 -9.67
N ALA A 90 -14.58 37.65 -9.03
CA ALA A 90 -13.49 38.62 -9.25
C ALA A 90 -12.46 38.15 -10.30
N THR A 91 -11.46 38.99 -10.60
CA THR A 91 -10.28 38.54 -11.35
C THR A 91 -9.66 37.34 -10.64
N TYR A 92 -9.48 36.24 -11.38
CA TYR A 92 -9.09 34.96 -10.82
C TYR A 92 -8.02 34.29 -11.67
N THR A 93 -7.10 33.59 -11.04
CA THR A 93 -6.14 32.71 -11.71
C THR A 93 -5.82 31.55 -10.78
N GLY A 94 -6.02 30.31 -11.22
CA GLY A 94 -5.68 29.13 -10.44
C GLY A 94 -5.70 27.87 -11.29
N TYR A 95 -5.01 26.82 -10.87
CA TYR A 95 -4.91 25.58 -11.61
C TYR A 95 -5.14 24.33 -10.77
N LEU A 96 -5.52 23.25 -11.45
CA LEU A 96 -5.60 21.88 -10.95
C LEU A 96 -4.51 21.05 -11.64
N SER A 97 -3.90 20.15 -10.86
CA SER A 97 -2.98 19.15 -11.39
C SER A 97 -3.67 17.79 -11.46
N PHE A 98 -3.33 17.00 -12.47
CA PHE A 98 -3.72 15.61 -12.71
C PHE A 98 -2.46 14.76 -12.80
N ASN A 99 -2.56 13.44 -12.61
CA ASN A 99 -1.43 12.53 -12.77
C ASN A 99 -1.82 11.28 -13.57
N LEU A 100 -0.98 10.89 -14.53
CA LEU A 100 -1.14 9.64 -15.27
C LEU A 100 -1.12 8.40 -14.36
N SER A 101 -0.51 8.48 -13.17
CA SER A 101 -0.57 7.41 -12.16
C SER A 101 -1.98 7.15 -11.63
N SER A 102 -2.95 8.02 -11.91
CA SER A 102 -4.36 7.84 -11.56
C SER A 102 -5.14 7.00 -12.60
N LEU A 103 -4.50 6.53 -13.66
CA LEU A 103 -5.09 5.62 -14.65
C LEU A 103 -5.19 4.21 -14.07
N THR A 104 -6.28 3.48 -14.39
CA THR A 104 -6.52 2.11 -13.91
C THR A 104 -5.80 1.06 -14.74
N GLN A 105 -5.39 1.42 -15.97
CA GLN A 105 -4.46 0.62 -16.77
C GLN A 105 -3.03 1.06 -16.48
N ALA A 106 -2.04 0.19 -16.77
CA ALA A 106 -0.63 0.56 -16.67
C ALA A 106 -0.40 1.93 -17.32
N ALA A 107 0.09 2.89 -16.54
CA ALA A 107 0.11 4.28 -16.98
C ALA A 107 0.96 4.43 -18.27
N PRO A 108 0.38 4.92 -19.38
CA PRO A 108 1.13 5.21 -20.59
C PRO A 108 2.24 6.22 -20.28
N THR A 109 3.38 6.05 -20.94
CA THR A 109 4.44 7.05 -20.92
C THR A 109 3.94 8.37 -21.53
N PRO A 110 4.53 9.52 -21.17
CA PRO A 110 4.19 10.82 -21.78
C PRO A 110 4.17 10.80 -23.31
N ALA A 111 5.05 10.01 -23.94
CA ALA A 111 5.15 9.88 -25.39
C ALA A 111 3.98 9.11 -26.04
N GLN A 112 3.30 8.27 -25.27
CA GLN A 112 2.14 7.49 -25.74
C GLN A 112 0.83 8.30 -25.68
N ILE A 113 0.81 9.43 -24.97
CA ILE A 113 -0.37 10.28 -24.89
C ILE A 113 -0.62 10.93 -26.24
N THR A 114 -1.77 10.61 -26.83
CA THR A 114 -2.20 11.14 -28.13
C THR A 114 -3.19 12.28 -27.98
N GLN A 115 -3.98 12.29 -26.91
CA GLN A 115 -4.98 13.32 -26.68
C GLN A 115 -5.15 13.63 -25.20
N LEU A 116 -5.34 14.93 -24.93
CA LEU A 116 -5.82 15.45 -23.65
C LEU A 116 -7.08 16.25 -23.91
N GLN A 117 -8.13 15.98 -23.13
CA GLN A 117 -9.43 16.64 -23.25
C GLN A 117 -9.91 17.04 -21.87
N LEU A 118 -9.97 18.36 -21.62
CA LEU A 118 -10.45 18.89 -20.35
C LEU A 118 -11.97 18.90 -20.33
N LEU A 119 -12.59 18.12 -19.46
CA LEU A 119 -14.02 17.92 -19.39
C LEU A 119 -14.59 18.77 -18.25
N THR A 120 -15.40 19.76 -18.59
CA THR A 120 -16.01 20.65 -17.61
C THR A 120 -17.43 21.01 -18.03
N LYS A 121 -18.27 21.21 -17.03
CA LYS A 121 -19.55 21.90 -17.18
C LYS A 121 -19.41 23.30 -16.59
N TYR A 122 -19.91 24.26 -17.34
CA TYR A 122 -19.72 25.68 -17.10
C TYR A 122 -21.03 26.41 -17.35
N GLN A 123 -21.33 27.37 -16.49
CA GLN A 123 -22.36 28.37 -16.69
C GLN A 123 -21.79 29.76 -16.39
N GLY A 124 -22.09 30.73 -17.25
CA GLY A 124 -21.80 32.13 -16.94
C GLY A 124 -21.83 33.01 -18.18
N PRO A 125 -21.42 34.27 -18.04
CA PRO A 125 -21.52 35.26 -19.10
C PRO A 125 -20.65 34.89 -20.31
N GLY A 126 -21.14 35.24 -21.49
CA GLY A 126 -20.38 35.28 -22.73
C GLY A 126 -19.31 36.37 -22.71
N ALA A 127 -18.43 36.32 -23.71
CA ALA A 127 -17.25 37.18 -23.81
C ALA A 127 -17.52 38.69 -23.77
N SER A 128 -18.73 39.15 -24.10
CA SER A 128 -19.13 40.57 -24.01
C SER A 128 -19.32 41.07 -22.59
N THR A 129 -19.60 40.18 -21.63
CA THR A 129 -19.99 40.53 -20.26
C THR A 129 -18.89 40.16 -19.25
N SER A 130 -18.21 39.03 -19.45
CA SER A 130 -16.96 38.70 -18.74
C SER A 130 -16.11 37.74 -19.56
N TYR A 131 -14.79 37.96 -19.55
CA TYR A 131 -13.83 37.09 -20.23
C TYR A 131 -13.23 36.06 -19.27
N TYR A 132 -13.20 34.80 -19.67
CA TYR A 132 -12.38 33.77 -19.04
C TYR A 132 -11.69 32.89 -20.08
N GLN A 133 -10.60 32.25 -19.68
CA GLN A 133 -9.76 31.40 -20.51
C GLN A 133 -9.28 30.17 -19.74
N TRP A 134 -9.20 29.05 -20.47
CA TRP A 134 -8.60 27.80 -20.03
C TRP A 134 -7.23 27.62 -20.69
N GLN A 135 -6.28 27.14 -19.90
CA GLN A 135 -4.92 26.89 -20.35
C GLN A 135 -4.41 25.52 -19.87
N LEU A 136 -3.54 24.89 -20.65
CA LEU A 136 -2.71 23.77 -20.21
C LEU A 136 -1.24 24.21 -20.06
N TYR A 137 -0.54 23.62 -19.10
CA TYR A 137 0.88 23.90 -18.91
C TYR A 137 1.73 23.03 -19.84
N ARG A 138 2.50 23.67 -20.72
CA ARG A 138 3.51 23.02 -21.55
C ARG A 138 4.78 22.86 -20.73
N PHE A 139 5.13 21.63 -20.37
CA PHE A 139 6.32 21.34 -19.55
C PHE A 139 7.62 21.51 -20.33
N THR A 140 7.62 21.22 -21.64
CA THR A 140 8.81 21.30 -22.50
C THR A 140 9.37 22.71 -22.61
N THR A 141 8.51 23.74 -22.55
CA THR A 141 8.91 25.16 -22.61
C THR A 141 8.57 25.94 -21.35
N SER A 142 8.08 25.27 -20.31
CA SER A 142 7.64 25.91 -19.05
C SER A 142 6.68 27.09 -19.25
N SER A 143 5.64 26.90 -20.07
CA SER A 143 4.72 27.97 -20.48
C SER A 143 3.27 27.52 -20.53
N TRP A 144 2.32 28.43 -20.30
CA TRP A 144 0.89 28.15 -20.41
C TRP A 144 0.38 28.38 -21.84
N VAL A 145 -0.47 27.48 -22.34
CA VAL A 145 -1.05 27.53 -23.69
C VAL A 145 -2.57 27.62 -23.60
N ASN A 146 -3.16 28.59 -24.29
CA ASN A 146 -4.61 28.77 -24.36
C ASN A 146 -5.27 27.62 -25.14
N ILE A 147 -6.26 26.98 -24.52
CA ILE A 147 -7.05 25.89 -25.14
C ILE A 147 -8.53 26.24 -25.31
N ALA A 148 -9.05 27.19 -24.55
CA ALA A 148 -10.36 27.80 -24.81
C ALA A 148 -10.58 29.12 -24.08
N ASN A 149 -11.66 29.79 -24.46
CA ASN A 149 -12.18 30.97 -23.79
C ASN A 149 -13.73 30.96 -23.76
N SER A 150 -14.31 32.04 -23.25
CA SER A 150 -15.75 32.25 -23.11
C SER A 150 -16.51 32.58 -24.42
N GLN A 151 -15.82 32.67 -25.55
CA GLN A 151 -16.43 32.98 -26.84
C GLN A 151 -17.23 31.79 -27.39
N GLY A 152 -18.44 32.06 -27.91
CA GLY A 152 -19.31 31.02 -28.47
C GLY A 152 -19.99 30.12 -27.42
N ARG A 153 -19.88 30.49 -26.13
CA ARG A 153 -20.62 29.87 -25.03
C ARG A 153 -21.89 30.68 -24.82
N GLY A 154 -23.07 30.05 -24.84
CA GLY A 154 -24.34 30.76 -24.64
C GLY A 154 -24.38 31.43 -23.28
N ASP A 155 -24.93 32.65 -23.20
CA ASP A 155 -25.08 33.38 -21.94
C ASP A 155 -25.90 32.55 -20.94
N TRP A 156 -25.29 32.22 -19.80
CA TRP A 156 -25.92 31.46 -18.72
C TRP A 156 -26.47 30.09 -19.16
N VAL A 157 -25.90 29.48 -20.19
CA VAL A 157 -26.24 28.14 -20.64
C VAL A 157 -25.20 27.14 -20.15
N TRP A 158 -25.64 26.08 -19.48
CA TRP A 158 -24.79 24.94 -19.14
C TRP A 158 -24.25 24.29 -20.40
N THR A 159 -22.95 24.40 -20.64
CA THR A 159 -22.32 23.75 -21.80
C THR A 159 -21.99 22.30 -21.43
N PRO A 160 -22.51 21.29 -22.16
CA PRO A 160 -22.11 19.90 -21.94
C PRO A 160 -20.60 19.73 -22.21
N ALA A 161 -20.00 18.77 -21.51
CA ALA A 161 -18.57 18.43 -21.47
C ALA A 161 -17.77 19.11 -22.58
N LEU A 162 -17.14 20.21 -22.22
CA LEU A 162 -16.38 20.97 -23.19
C LEU A 162 -15.21 20.12 -23.69
N THR A 163 -15.13 19.82 -24.99
CA THR A 163 -13.92 19.22 -25.56
C THR A 163 -12.90 20.32 -25.82
N LEU A 164 -11.91 20.46 -24.93
CA LEU A 164 -10.78 21.33 -25.16
C LEU A 164 -9.65 20.57 -25.82
N THR A 165 -9.66 20.59 -27.14
CA THR A 165 -8.58 20.01 -27.92
C THR A 165 -7.39 20.96 -27.93
N LEU A 166 -6.20 20.40 -27.79
CA LEU A 166 -4.96 21.12 -28.02
C LEU A 166 -4.96 21.75 -29.43
N PRO A 167 -4.32 22.91 -29.64
CA PRO A 167 -4.09 23.43 -30.98
C PRO A 167 -3.45 22.35 -31.87
N GLY A 168 -3.83 22.24 -33.14
CA GLY A 168 -3.36 21.15 -34.02
C GLY A 168 -1.83 21.10 -34.25
N THR A 169 -1.10 22.13 -33.84
CA THR A 169 0.36 22.21 -33.85
C THR A 169 1.02 21.64 -32.59
N GLU A 170 0.25 21.24 -31.59
CA GLU A 170 0.73 20.81 -30.29
C GLU A 170 0.61 19.28 -30.15
N ALA A 171 1.72 18.63 -29.76
CA ALA A 171 1.69 17.23 -29.33
C ALA A 171 1.24 17.15 -27.87
N ALA A 172 0.33 16.22 -27.54
CA ALA A 172 -0.19 16.05 -26.19
C ALA A 172 0.91 15.71 -25.16
N SER A 173 1.94 14.99 -25.59
CA SER A 173 3.13 14.69 -24.80
C SER A 173 3.87 15.93 -24.25
N ASN A 174 3.77 17.10 -24.91
CA ASN A 174 4.40 18.34 -24.44
C ASN A 174 3.78 18.88 -23.13
N PHE A 175 2.59 18.40 -22.76
CA PHE A 175 1.79 18.86 -21.63
C PHE A 175 1.82 17.89 -20.44
N VAL A 176 2.66 16.85 -20.53
CA VAL A 176 2.86 15.84 -19.49
C VAL A 176 4.29 15.97 -18.96
N SER A 177 4.47 16.03 -17.65
CA SER A 177 5.79 16.04 -17.03
C SER A 177 6.49 14.68 -17.15
N GLY A 178 7.80 14.63 -16.87
CA GLY A 178 8.54 13.37 -16.78
C GLY A 178 8.02 12.40 -15.71
N THR A 179 7.25 12.89 -14.73
CA THR A 179 6.61 12.10 -13.67
C THR A 179 5.11 11.88 -13.93
N GLY A 180 4.59 12.24 -15.10
CA GLY A 180 3.19 12.06 -15.47
C GLY A 180 2.23 13.18 -15.02
N GLU A 181 2.72 14.32 -14.55
CA GLU A 181 1.88 15.44 -14.13
C GLU A 181 1.31 16.22 -15.32
N ILE A 182 0.03 16.62 -15.25
CA ILE A 182 -0.63 17.51 -16.21
C ILE A 182 -1.29 18.65 -15.44
N ARG A 183 -1.22 19.90 -15.91
CA ARG A 183 -1.82 21.07 -15.22
C ARG A 183 -2.80 21.83 -16.10
N ALA A 184 -3.99 22.11 -15.57
CA ALA A 184 -5.03 22.91 -16.22
C ALA A 184 -5.36 24.16 -15.40
N ARG A 185 -5.29 25.34 -16.01
CA ARG A 185 -5.47 26.65 -15.37
C ARG A 185 -6.69 27.38 -15.90
N LEU A 186 -7.50 27.90 -14.98
CA LEU A 186 -8.55 28.88 -15.25
C LEU A 186 -8.00 30.29 -14.99
N ILE A 187 -8.21 31.20 -15.94
CA ILE A 187 -8.03 32.64 -15.73
C ILE A 187 -9.36 33.33 -16.04
N LYS A 188 -9.85 34.14 -15.10
CA LYS A 188 -10.98 35.05 -15.31
C LYS A 188 -10.47 36.49 -15.25
N GLY A 189 -10.80 37.28 -16.27
CA GLY A 189 -10.50 38.71 -16.33
C GLY A 189 -11.44 39.55 -15.45
N ALA A 190 -11.22 40.86 -15.42
CA ALA A 190 -12.17 41.81 -14.83
C ALA A 190 -13.47 41.82 -15.67
N GLY A 191 -14.61 41.76 -15.00
CA GLY A 191 -15.95 41.73 -15.61
C GLY A 191 -17.01 41.90 -14.52
N THR A 192 -18.23 42.24 -14.89
CA THR A 192 -19.31 42.52 -13.92
C THR A 192 -19.97 41.26 -13.36
N ASP A 193 -19.84 40.12 -14.04
CA ASP A 193 -20.51 38.87 -13.70
C ASP A 193 -19.54 37.71 -13.42
N ALA A 194 -20.07 36.67 -12.78
CA ALA A 194 -19.33 35.52 -12.32
C ALA A 194 -19.33 34.35 -13.31
N ALA A 195 -18.23 33.58 -13.30
CA ALA A 195 -18.10 32.30 -13.98
C ALA A 195 -18.40 31.19 -12.98
N GLN A 196 -19.33 30.27 -13.28
CA GLN A 196 -19.70 29.17 -12.40
C GLN A 196 -19.19 27.83 -12.99
N LEU A 197 -18.47 27.07 -12.19
CA LEU A 197 -17.99 25.73 -12.54
C LEU A 197 -18.52 24.73 -11.52
N ASP A 198 -19.10 23.63 -12.00
CA ASP A 198 -19.59 22.54 -11.15
C ASP A 198 -18.58 21.37 -11.05
N SER A 199 -17.86 21.10 -12.12
CA SER A 199 -17.04 19.90 -12.32
C SER A 199 -15.88 20.15 -13.29
N LEU A 200 -14.73 19.54 -12.97
CA LEU A 200 -13.57 19.50 -13.85
C LEU A 200 -12.89 18.13 -13.77
N ARG A 201 -12.79 17.44 -14.91
CA ARG A 201 -12.05 16.18 -15.07
C ARG A 201 -11.19 16.23 -16.33
N LEU A 202 -10.24 15.30 -16.46
CA LEU A 202 -9.38 15.23 -17.63
C LEU A 202 -9.50 13.86 -18.28
N GLN A 203 -9.87 13.80 -19.55
CA GLN A 203 -9.78 12.58 -20.34
C GLN A 203 -8.43 12.53 -21.05
N VAL A 204 -7.78 11.39 -20.89
CA VAL A 204 -6.48 11.07 -21.46
C VAL A 204 -6.68 9.92 -22.43
N SER A 205 -6.21 10.08 -23.67
CA SER A 205 -6.16 9.01 -24.67
C SER A 205 -4.73 8.71 -25.05
N TRP A 206 -4.44 7.42 -25.29
CA TRP A 206 -3.12 6.93 -25.68
C TRP A 206 -3.25 5.79 -26.67
N ASP A 207 -2.26 5.70 -27.55
CA ASP A 207 -2.14 4.62 -28.53
C ASP A 207 -1.06 3.62 -28.11
N ILE A 208 -1.16 2.40 -28.64
CA ILE A 208 -0.04 1.45 -28.68
C ILE A 208 0.87 1.89 -29.83
N PRO A 209 2.17 2.16 -29.61
CA PRO A 209 3.06 2.49 -30.72
C PRO A 209 3.14 1.30 -31.69
N THR A 210 2.71 1.48 -32.93
CA THR A 210 2.73 0.44 -33.98
C THR A 210 4.15 0.06 -34.42
N THR A 211 5.16 0.86 -34.04
CA THR A 211 6.57 0.46 -34.02
C THR A 211 7.21 1.09 -32.80
N CYS A 212 7.35 0.33 -31.72
CA CYS A 212 8.13 0.81 -30.60
C CYS A 212 9.62 0.55 -30.83
N THR A 213 10.42 1.61 -30.77
CA THR A 213 11.88 1.48 -30.74
C THR A 213 12.28 1.18 -29.31
N ALA A 214 12.80 -0.03 -29.08
CA ALA A 214 13.25 -0.46 -27.76
C ALA A 214 14.31 0.51 -27.22
N GLU A 215 14.10 0.97 -25.99
CA GLU A 215 15.06 1.81 -25.28
C GLU A 215 16.37 1.04 -25.07
N THR A 216 17.48 1.77 -24.99
CA THR A 216 18.78 1.17 -24.67
C THR A 216 18.79 0.66 -23.22
N ASN A 217 19.70 -0.26 -22.88
CA ASN A 217 19.86 -0.71 -21.49
C ASN A 217 20.06 0.46 -20.52
N ALA A 218 20.85 1.46 -20.92
CA ALA A 218 21.10 2.64 -20.09
C ALA A 218 19.83 3.50 -19.88
N ALA A 219 19.03 3.68 -20.94
CA ALA A 219 17.76 4.38 -20.85
C ALA A 219 16.72 3.62 -20.01
N PHE A 220 16.64 2.29 -20.17
CA PHE A 220 15.83 1.39 -19.34
C PHE A 220 16.17 1.53 -17.86
N CYS A 221 17.46 1.44 -17.51
CA CYS A 221 17.92 1.57 -16.13
C CYS A 221 17.61 2.97 -15.55
N THR A 222 17.88 4.02 -16.32
CA THR A 222 17.62 5.42 -15.92
C THR A 222 16.13 5.65 -15.67
N ARG A 223 15.26 5.16 -16.57
CA ARG A 223 13.81 5.30 -16.46
C ARG A 223 13.26 4.58 -15.24
N LEU A 224 13.79 3.40 -14.92
CA LEU A 224 13.43 2.64 -13.72
C LEU A 224 14.07 3.21 -12.43
N GLY A 225 14.83 4.30 -12.53
CA GLY A 225 15.50 4.91 -11.39
C GLY A 225 16.64 4.05 -10.81
N THR A 226 17.14 3.09 -11.59
CA THR A 226 18.17 2.12 -11.17
C THR A 226 19.54 2.49 -11.73
N ASN A 227 20.59 2.24 -10.96
CA ASN A 227 21.97 2.52 -11.38
C ASN A 227 22.96 1.41 -10.96
N CYS A 228 22.45 0.25 -10.54
CA CYS A 228 23.25 -0.93 -10.24
C CYS A 228 22.47 -2.25 -10.33
N GLY A 229 23.22 -3.35 -10.43
CA GLY A 229 22.66 -4.71 -10.36
C GLY A 229 21.81 -5.10 -11.56
N GLN A 230 21.34 -6.34 -11.58
CA GLN A 230 20.43 -6.85 -12.62
C GLN A 230 19.02 -6.29 -12.39
N VAL A 231 18.36 -5.86 -13.46
CA VAL A 231 16.99 -5.33 -13.39
C VAL A 231 16.15 -6.00 -14.45
N SER A 232 15.03 -6.57 -14.03
CA SER A 232 13.98 -7.10 -14.90
C SER A 232 12.76 -6.20 -14.83
N GLY A 233 12.13 -5.95 -15.97
CA GLY A 233 10.96 -5.09 -16.04
C GLY A 233 10.49 -4.91 -17.47
N THR A 234 9.36 -4.23 -17.59
CA THR A 234 8.77 -3.89 -18.89
C THR A 234 9.47 -2.67 -19.47
N ASP A 235 9.91 -2.76 -20.71
CA ASP A 235 10.54 -1.64 -21.42
C ASP A 235 9.51 -0.60 -21.91
N ASN A 236 10.00 0.47 -22.52
CA ASN A 236 9.18 1.51 -23.15
C ASN A 236 8.26 0.98 -24.28
N CYS A 237 8.44 -0.27 -24.71
CA CYS A 237 7.65 -0.96 -25.72
C CYS A 237 6.67 -1.97 -25.16
N GLY A 238 6.55 -2.07 -23.83
CA GLY A 238 5.69 -3.06 -23.21
C GLY A 238 6.30 -4.47 -23.21
N GLN A 239 7.56 -4.64 -23.64
CA GLN A 239 8.22 -5.94 -23.67
C GLN A 239 8.94 -6.20 -22.34
N ALA A 240 8.67 -7.36 -21.74
CA ALA A 240 9.44 -7.82 -20.60
C ALA A 240 10.89 -8.05 -21.02
N ARG A 241 11.82 -7.42 -20.33
CA ARG A 241 13.25 -7.59 -20.59
C ARG A 241 14.06 -7.59 -19.30
N THR A 242 15.25 -8.14 -19.41
CA THR A 242 16.22 -8.18 -18.31
C THR A 242 17.50 -7.50 -18.77
N VAL A 243 17.95 -6.49 -18.02
CA VAL A 243 19.27 -5.89 -18.16
C VAL A 243 20.19 -6.53 -17.12
N SER A 244 21.23 -7.23 -17.60
CA SER A 244 22.16 -7.98 -16.74
C SER A 244 22.91 -7.10 -15.73
N SER A 245 23.08 -5.81 -16.02
CA SER A 245 23.59 -4.83 -15.06
C SER A 245 23.21 -3.40 -15.46
N CYS A 246 22.60 -2.67 -14.53
CA CYS A 246 22.34 -1.23 -14.62
C CYS A 246 23.51 -0.36 -14.13
N GLY A 247 24.66 -0.98 -13.86
CA GLY A 247 25.84 -0.32 -13.33
C GLY A 247 26.45 -1.09 -12.16
N SER A 248 27.53 -0.53 -11.62
CA SER A 248 28.19 -1.02 -10.41
C SER A 248 28.42 0.14 -9.45
N CYS A 249 28.30 -0.13 -8.16
CA CYS A 249 28.48 0.90 -7.14
C CYS A 249 29.96 1.08 -6.81
N GLN A 250 30.37 2.33 -6.64
CA GLN A 250 31.69 2.65 -6.14
C GLN A 250 31.71 2.48 -4.61
N SER A 251 32.71 1.77 -4.11
CA SER A 251 32.92 1.60 -2.67
C SER A 251 32.99 2.96 -1.95
N PRO A 252 32.37 3.12 -0.77
CA PRO A 252 31.68 2.10 0.04
C PRO A 252 30.19 1.86 -0.28
N ALA A 253 29.65 2.38 -1.38
CA ALA A 253 28.26 2.11 -1.76
C ALA A 253 28.08 0.66 -2.25
N THR A 254 26.97 0.05 -1.87
CA THR A 254 26.54 -1.27 -2.38
C THR A 254 25.24 -1.10 -3.16
N CYS A 255 24.96 -2.05 -4.05
CA CYS A 255 23.71 -2.01 -4.81
C CYS A 255 22.54 -2.34 -3.88
N GLY A 256 21.57 -1.44 -3.77
CA GLY A 256 20.52 -1.53 -2.75
C GLY A 256 20.90 -0.94 -1.39
N GLY A 257 22.15 -0.49 -1.23
CA GLY A 257 22.70 -0.16 0.09
C GLY A 257 21.96 0.95 0.82
N GLY A 258 21.35 1.90 0.11
CA GLY A 258 20.59 3.02 0.70
C GLY A 258 19.11 2.73 0.98
N GLY A 259 18.70 1.47 1.00
CA GLY A 259 17.31 1.06 1.27
C GLY A 259 16.38 1.08 0.05
N THR A 260 16.92 1.30 -1.15
CA THR A 260 16.17 1.22 -2.41
C THR A 260 16.87 0.24 -3.33
N ALA A 261 16.19 -0.87 -3.66
CA ALA A 261 16.72 -1.93 -4.51
C ALA A 261 17.24 -1.36 -5.85
N ASN A 262 18.34 -1.92 -6.36
CA ASN A 262 18.96 -1.52 -7.63
C ASN A 262 19.41 -0.05 -7.72
N VAL A 263 19.50 0.64 -6.59
CA VAL A 263 20.09 1.97 -6.45
C VAL A 263 21.34 1.89 -5.59
N CYS A 264 22.44 2.44 -6.08
CA CYS A 264 23.65 2.67 -5.32
C CYS A 264 23.34 3.65 -4.22
N GLY A 265 23.33 3.13 -3.02
CA GLY A 265 23.26 3.94 -1.82
C GLY A 265 24.30 3.42 -0.85
N GLN A 266 24.76 4.32 -0.01
CA GLN A 266 25.37 3.92 1.24
C GLN A 266 24.23 3.94 2.24
N GLY A 267 23.83 2.77 2.70
CA GLY A 267 23.23 2.68 4.01
C GLY A 267 24.30 3.20 4.91
N GLY A 268 24.14 4.43 5.42
CA GLY A 268 24.96 4.83 6.55
C GLY A 268 24.87 3.67 7.51
N ALA A 269 26.01 3.08 7.90
CA ALA A 269 26.05 1.91 8.75
C ALA A 269 25.25 2.23 10.02
N CYS A 270 23.98 1.89 9.99
CA CYS A 270 23.03 2.18 11.03
C CYS A 270 22.90 0.87 11.76
N THR A 271 23.29 0.90 13.02
CA THR A 271 23.18 -0.26 13.87
C THR A 271 21.69 -0.46 14.16
N VAL A 272 21.10 -1.52 13.60
CA VAL A 272 19.78 -2.01 14.03
C VAL A 272 19.82 -2.18 15.55
N ALA A 273 18.81 -1.68 16.23
CA ALA A 273 18.74 -1.77 17.69
C ALA A 273 18.77 -3.24 18.11
N SER A 274 19.68 -3.61 19.02
CA SER A 274 19.77 -4.98 19.52
C SER A 274 18.73 -5.23 20.60
N PHE A 275 18.04 -6.37 20.56
CA PHE A 275 17.06 -6.80 21.56
C PHE A 275 17.52 -8.12 22.20
N PRO A 276 18.44 -8.07 23.18
CA PRO A 276 19.00 -9.29 23.76
C PRO A 276 17.96 -10.05 24.59
N LYS A 277 18.14 -11.36 24.73
CA LYS A 277 17.29 -12.19 25.60
C LYS A 277 17.20 -11.61 27.02
N GLY A 278 16.05 -11.76 27.66
CA GLY A 278 15.78 -11.21 29.00
C GLY A 278 15.58 -9.68 29.06
N THR A 279 15.55 -8.97 27.93
CA THR A 279 15.15 -7.55 27.87
C THR A 279 13.74 -7.37 28.43
N THR A 280 13.52 -6.41 29.33
CA THR A 280 12.19 -6.12 29.89
C THR A 280 11.35 -5.26 28.94
N TRP A 281 10.04 -5.44 28.92
CA TRP A 281 9.18 -4.80 27.92
C TRP A 281 7.82 -4.38 28.47
N MET A 282 7.14 -3.50 27.76
CA MET A 282 5.76 -3.11 28.02
C MET A 282 5.03 -3.04 26.70
N TRP A 283 3.83 -3.61 26.64
CA TRP A 283 2.98 -3.62 25.46
C TRP A 283 1.67 -2.92 25.76
N ASP A 284 1.40 -1.86 25.00
CA ASP A 284 0.16 -1.11 25.12
C ASP A 284 -0.22 -0.49 23.77
N LEU A 285 -1.32 -0.97 23.22
CA LEU A 285 -1.80 -0.58 21.89
C LEU A 285 -2.99 0.38 21.96
N GLU A 286 -3.63 0.52 23.13
CA GLU A 286 -4.84 1.34 23.28
C GLU A 286 -4.55 2.71 23.92
N ASN A 287 -3.54 2.82 24.79
CA ASN A 287 -3.19 4.09 25.43
C ASN A 287 -2.22 4.90 24.57
N ASN A 288 -2.58 6.15 24.30
CA ASN A 288 -1.72 7.10 23.57
C ASN A 288 -0.57 7.69 24.41
N ALA A 289 -0.48 7.36 25.71
CA ALA A 289 0.53 7.90 26.62
C ALA A 289 0.85 6.97 27.82
N LEU A 290 1.84 6.10 27.64
CA LEU A 290 2.43 5.30 28.73
C LEU A 290 3.23 6.18 29.71
N PRO A 291 3.25 5.85 31.01
CA PRO A 291 4.22 6.40 31.95
C PRO A 291 5.65 6.04 31.53
N THR A 292 6.59 6.98 31.58
CA THR A 292 8.00 6.76 31.19
C THR A 292 8.84 6.02 32.23
N ASN A 293 8.32 5.88 33.46
CA ASN A 293 9.03 5.31 34.60
C ASN A 293 8.72 3.82 34.86
N LEU A 294 8.03 3.13 33.94
CA LEU A 294 7.82 1.69 34.07
C LEU A 294 9.16 0.95 34.00
N ASN A 295 9.28 -0.15 34.75
CA ASN A 295 10.45 -1.01 34.76
C ASN A 295 10.51 -1.91 33.51
N ALA A 296 10.51 -1.27 32.34
CA ALA A 296 10.62 -1.89 31.04
C ALA A 296 11.68 -1.14 30.22
N GLN A 297 12.52 -1.87 29.48
CA GLN A 297 13.53 -1.31 28.59
C GLN A 297 12.97 -1.02 27.19
N VAL A 298 11.95 -1.77 26.78
CA VAL A 298 11.30 -1.67 25.47
C VAL A 298 9.83 -1.32 25.64
N TYR A 299 9.36 -0.31 24.93
CA TYR A 299 7.94 0.04 24.85
C TYR A 299 7.43 -0.33 23.47
N VAL A 300 6.42 -1.17 23.41
CA VAL A 300 5.74 -1.58 22.20
C VAL A 300 4.41 -0.84 22.17
N VAL A 301 4.23 0.04 21.17
CA VAL A 301 3.13 1.02 21.11
C VAL A 301 2.54 1.10 19.71
N ASP A 302 1.26 1.48 19.61
CA ASP A 302 0.59 1.65 18.32
C ASP A 302 1.26 2.74 17.46
N LEU A 303 1.60 2.39 16.20
CA LEU A 303 2.28 3.29 15.27
C LEU A 303 1.46 4.54 14.97
N PHE A 304 0.14 4.44 14.83
CA PHE A 304 -0.70 5.54 14.39
C PHE A 304 -1.10 6.46 15.55
N ASN A 305 -1.50 5.88 16.67
CA ASN A 305 -2.04 6.57 17.83
C ASN A 305 -0.96 7.19 18.72
N THR A 306 0.30 6.72 18.62
CA THR A 306 1.42 7.33 19.35
C THR A 306 2.05 8.46 18.54
N SER A 307 2.08 9.66 19.12
CA SER A 307 2.68 10.84 18.48
C SER A 307 4.22 10.78 18.47
N THR A 308 4.86 11.42 17.49
CA THR A 308 6.33 11.58 17.42
C THR A 308 6.89 12.19 18.70
N ALA A 309 6.21 13.18 19.27
CA ALA A 309 6.63 13.83 20.52
C ALA A 309 6.66 12.84 21.68
N LYS A 310 5.67 11.95 21.77
CA LYS A 310 5.60 10.94 22.82
C LYS A 310 6.63 9.83 22.64
N ILE A 311 6.87 9.40 21.39
CA ILE A 311 7.97 8.48 21.07
C ILE A 311 9.31 9.10 21.51
N GLN A 312 9.56 10.37 21.20
CA GLN A 312 10.78 11.04 21.64
C GLN A 312 10.89 11.15 23.17
N GLU A 313 9.77 11.33 23.88
CA GLU A 313 9.73 11.31 25.35
C GLU A 313 10.18 9.95 25.90
N TYR A 314 9.70 8.83 25.33
CA TYR A 314 10.15 7.48 25.71
C TYR A 314 11.64 7.30 25.45
N LYS A 315 12.13 7.74 24.29
CA LYS A 315 13.57 7.66 23.95
C LYS A 315 14.44 8.47 24.90
N ASN A 316 14.00 9.68 25.26
CA ASN A 316 14.68 10.52 26.24
C ASN A 316 14.71 9.89 27.64
N ALA A 317 13.70 9.07 27.97
CA ALA A 317 13.67 8.25 29.18
C ALA A 317 14.49 6.95 29.06
N GLY A 318 15.28 6.78 27.99
CA GLY A 318 16.15 5.63 27.77
C GLY A 318 15.42 4.37 27.31
N LYS A 319 14.16 4.48 26.85
CA LYS A 319 13.40 3.35 26.30
C LYS A 319 13.75 3.15 24.83
N LYS A 320 13.81 1.89 24.40
CA LYS A 320 13.67 1.54 22.97
C LYS A 320 12.19 1.49 22.62
N VAL A 321 11.80 1.97 21.45
CA VAL A 321 10.41 2.00 21.02
C VAL A 321 10.19 1.08 19.83
N VAL A 322 9.27 0.13 19.97
CA VAL A 322 8.78 -0.74 18.89
C VAL A 322 7.41 -0.23 18.49
N CYS A 323 7.20 0.00 17.20
CA CYS A 323 5.94 0.53 16.67
C CYS A 323 5.12 -0.57 16.02
N TYR A 324 3.96 -0.85 16.61
CA TYR A 324 2.96 -1.81 16.17
C TYR A 324 2.18 -1.32 14.96
N PHE A 325 1.95 -2.19 14.00
CA PHE A 325 0.88 -2.05 13.01
C PHE A 325 0.49 -3.43 12.51
N SER A 326 -0.77 -3.64 12.09
CA SER A 326 -1.09 -4.87 11.39
C SER A 326 -0.52 -4.89 9.98
N ALA A 327 0.20 -5.96 9.64
CA ALA A 327 0.80 -6.17 8.32
C ALA A 327 0.06 -7.22 7.48
N GLY A 328 -0.71 -8.10 8.11
CA GLY A 328 -1.56 -9.06 7.41
C GLY A 328 -3.03 -8.72 7.37
N THR A 329 -3.46 -7.61 7.97
CA THR A 329 -4.87 -7.18 7.91
C THR A 329 -5.05 -5.72 7.50
N TYR A 330 -6.21 -5.48 6.90
CA TYR A 330 -6.77 -4.18 6.60
C TYR A 330 -7.67 -3.75 7.75
N GLU A 331 -7.37 -2.59 8.34
CA GLU A 331 -8.13 -1.98 9.44
C GLU A 331 -8.80 -0.70 8.91
N ASN A 332 -10.12 -0.69 8.72
CA ASN A 332 -10.80 0.43 8.03
C ASN A 332 -10.76 1.77 8.80
N TRP A 333 -10.39 1.75 10.08
CA TRP A 333 -10.26 2.94 10.92
C TRP A 333 -8.89 3.61 10.79
N ARG A 334 -7.91 2.97 10.14
CA ARG A 334 -6.57 3.54 9.98
C ARG A 334 -6.60 4.69 8.99
N SER A 335 -5.79 5.72 9.26
CA SER A 335 -5.72 6.92 8.41
C SER A 335 -5.22 6.64 6.98
N ASP A 336 -4.58 5.50 6.75
CA ASP A 336 -4.09 5.04 5.46
C ASP A 336 -4.98 3.97 4.81
N ALA A 337 -6.16 3.68 5.36
CA ALA A 337 -7.08 2.67 4.84
C ALA A 337 -7.41 2.87 3.35
N SER A 338 -7.54 4.12 2.90
CA SER A 338 -7.81 4.45 1.48
C SER A 338 -6.67 4.14 0.51
N GLN A 339 -5.50 3.72 1.00
CA GLN A 339 -4.36 3.31 0.18
C GLN A 339 -4.42 1.83 -0.22
N PHE A 340 -5.31 1.04 0.40
CA PHE A 340 -5.54 -0.35 0.03
C PHE A 340 -6.58 -0.42 -1.09
N PRO A 341 -6.22 -0.92 -2.29
CA PRO A 341 -7.21 -1.32 -3.27
C PRO A 341 -8.15 -2.37 -2.67
N GLN A 342 -9.44 -2.29 -2.99
CA GLN A 342 -10.45 -3.20 -2.45
C GLN A 342 -10.11 -4.68 -2.67
N ASP A 343 -9.50 -5.01 -3.81
CA ASP A 343 -9.09 -6.38 -4.19
C ASP A 343 -7.91 -6.93 -3.37
N THR A 344 -7.39 -6.15 -2.40
CA THR A 344 -6.39 -6.62 -1.43
C THR A 344 -7.00 -7.22 -0.16
N TYR A 345 -8.27 -6.91 0.17
CA TYR A 345 -8.94 -7.40 1.38
C TYR A 345 -10.36 -7.92 1.12
N CYS A 346 -10.84 -7.84 -0.13
CA CYS A 346 -12.17 -8.31 -0.54
C CYS A 346 -12.15 -8.70 -2.02
N SER A 347 -12.59 -9.90 -2.39
CA SER A 347 -12.51 -10.31 -3.80
C SER A 347 -13.58 -9.62 -4.67
N PRO A 348 -13.32 -9.41 -5.97
CA PRO A 348 -14.28 -8.78 -6.86
C PRO A 348 -15.60 -9.58 -6.95
N GLY A 349 -16.71 -8.93 -6.59
CA GLY A 349 -18.05 -9.54 -6.60
C GLY A 349 -18.55 -10.02 -5.25
N GLU A 350 -17.72 -9.91 -4.20
CA GLU A 350 -18.12 -10.20 -2.82
C GLU A 350 -18.75 -9.00 -2.14
N ASP A 351 -19.63 -9.29 -1.18
CA ASP A 351 -20.03 -8.30 -0.19
C ASP A 351 -18.90 -8.18 0.85
N CYS A 352 -18.14 -7.09 0.79
CA CYS A 352 -17.03 -6.86 1.72
C CYS A 352 -17.48 -6.72 3.17
N ALA A 353 -18.76 -6.42 3.43
CA ALA A 353 -19.30 -6.46 4.79
C ALA A 353 -19.39 -7.90 5.33
N GLN A 354 -19.46 -8.89 4.43
CA GLN A 354 -19.50 -10.33 4.73
C GLN A 354 -18.16 -11.04 4.46
N SER A 355 -17.18 -10.34 3.89
CA SER A 355 -15.85 -10.89 3.61
C SER A 355 -15.00 -10.90 4.88
N ILE A 356 -14.06 -11.86 4.96
CA ILE A 356 -13.45 -12.37 6.20
C ILE A 356 -13.03 -11.30 7.21
N HIS A 357 -13.53 -11.41 8.44
CA HIS A 357 -13.16 -10.60 9.59
C HIS A 357 -12.29 -11.41 10.57
N ILE A 358 -11.22 -10.83 11.13
CA ILE A 358 -10.52 -11.43 12.28
C ILE A 358 -11.39 -11.38 13.54
N LEU A 359 -12.20 -10.33 13.69
CA LEU A 359 -13.01 -10.06 14.88
C LEU A 359 -14.39 -10.73 14.85
N GLY A 360 -14.46 -12.01 14.44
CA GLY A 360 -15.74 -12.72 14.31
C GLY A 360 -16.79 -11.98 13.46
N ASP A 361 -18.05 -12.39 13.56
CA ASP A 361 -19.18 -11.87 12.76
C ASP A 361 -19.51 -10.36 12.92
N TRP A 362 -18.70 -9.59 13.66
CA TRP A 362 -19.00 -8.20 13.98
C TRP A 362 -17.77 -7.30 13.97
N CYS A 363 -17.83 -6.24 13.16
CA CYS A 363 -17.07 -5.02 13.40
C CYS A 363 -17.19 -4.63 14.88
N GLU A 364 -16.11 -4.10 15.48
CA GLU A 364 -16.15 -3.60 16.85
C GLU A 364 -17.40 -2.74 17.06
N SER A 365 -17.97 -2.80 18.28
CA SER A 365 -19.10 -1.97 18.68
C SER A 365 -18.71 -0.48 18.61
N GLY A 366 -18.84 0.11 17.42
CA GLY A 366 -18.20 1.38 17.05
C GLY A 366 -17.92 1.57 15.54
N GLY A 367 -18.00 0.50 14.74
CA GLY A 367 -17.95 0.57 13.26
C GLY A 367 -16.58 0.29 12.62
N GLY A 368 -15.56 -0.05 13.41
CA GLY A 368 -14.27 -0.51 12.92
C GLY A 368 -14.30 -1.99 12.56
N CYS A 369 -13.84 -2.37 11.38
CA CYS A 369 -13.68 -3.79 11.01
C CYS A 369 -12.28 -4.06 10.46
N GLU A 370 -11.89 -5.33 10.56
CA GLU A 370 -10.55 -5.81 10.29
C GLU A 370 -10.59 -7.05 9.41
N TRP A 371 -9.92 -7.01 8.25
CA TRP A 371 -9.98 -8.05 7.23
C TRP A 371 -8.60 -8.60 6.89
N TRP A 372 -8.48 -9.89 6.60
CA TRP A 372 -7.24 -10.46 6.08
C TRP A 372 -6.85 -9.85 4.73
N LEU A 373 -5.55 -9.57 4.57
CA LEU A 373 -4.96 -9.06 3.34
C LEU A 373 -4.41 -10.19 2.45
N ASP A 374 -4.65 -10.10 1.14
CA ASP A 374 -3.83 -10.78 0.14
C ASP A 374 -2.47 -10.09 0.01
N HIS A 375 -1.55 -10.46 0.89
CA HIS A 375 -0.19 -9.90 0.94
C HIS A 375 0.69 -10.28 -0.28
N ARG A 376 0.18 -11.07 -1.24
CA ARG A 376 0.83 -11.29 -2.55
C ARG A 376 0.66 -10.08 -3.47
N LYS A 377 -0.35 -9.24 -3.22
CA LYS A 377 -0.62 -8.03 -4.01
C LYS A 377 0.46 -6.98 -3.78
N PRO A 378 1.05 -6.37 -4.84
CA PRO A 378 2.08 -5.34 -4.68
C PRO A 378 1.64 -4.11 -3.89
N ALA A 379 0.34 -3.79 -3.90
CA ALA A 379 -0.22 -2.68 -3.15
C ALA A 379 -0.04 -2.86 -1.63
N VAL A 380 -0.19 -4.09 -1.11
CA VAL A 380 0.02 -4.37 0.33
C VAL A 380 1.47 -4.05 0.73
N ARG A 381 2.44 -4.51 -0.07
CA ARG A 381 3.87 -4.21 0.16
C ARG A 381 4.18 -2.72 0.08
N THR A 382 3.49 -1.98 -0.79
CA THR A 382 3.64 -0.53 -0.90
C THR A 382 3.15 0.18 0.37
N VAL A 383 1.99 -0.23 0.90
CA VAL A 383 1.46 0.30 2.16
C VAL A 383 2.36 -0.05 3.34
N MET A 384 2.83 -1.30 3.45
CA MET A 384 3.72 -1.70 4.55
C MET A 384 5.07 -0.98 4.53
N THR A 385 5.63 -0.75 3.34
CA THR A 385 6.83 0.10 3.20
C THR A 385 6.57 1.51 3.74
N SER A 386 5.39 2.07 3.43
CA SER A 386 4.99 3.40 3.91
C SER A 386 4.79 3.43 5.43
N ARG A 387 4.22 2.38 6.02
CA ARG A 387 4.08 2.22 7.49
C ARG A 387 5.45 2.11 8.18
N MET A 388 6.38 1.34 7.64
CA MET A 388 7.75 1.26 8.19
C MET A 388 8.51 2.59 8.03
N GLN A 389 8.33 3.30 6.92
CA GLN A 389 8.90 4.65 6.75
C GLN A 389 8.30 5.63 7.76
N LEU A 390 7.01 5.54 8.04
CA LEU A 390 6.36 6.32 9.11
C LEU A 390 6.97 5.99 10.48
N ALA A 391 7.17 4.71 10.79
CA ALA A 391 7.82 4.28 12.03
C ALA A 391 9.23 4.87 12.14
N LYS A 392 10.02 4.80 11.07
CA LYS A 392 11.36 5.41 11.02
C LYS A 392 11.31 6.91 11.26
N ASN A 393 10.41 7.62 10.60
CA ASN A 393 10.25 9.07 10.71
C ASN A 393 9.78 9.51 12.10
N LYS A 394 8.95 8.69 12.77
CA LYS A 394 8.52 8.90 14.15
C LYS A 394 9.62 8.61 15.18
N GLY A 395 10.70 7.94 14.77
CA GLY A 395 11.87 7.64 15.60
C GLY A 395 11.83 6.27 16.27
N CYS A 396 10.96 5.36 15.84
CA CYS A 396 10.92 3.99 16.34
C CYS A 396 12.29 3.30 16.13
N ASP A 397 12.65 2.42 17.06
CA ASP A 397 13.87 1.59 16.98
C ASP A 397 13.62 0.26 16.26
N ALA A 398 12.36 -0.20 16.27
CA ALA A 398 11.91 -1.39 15.57
C ALA A 398 10.40 -1.32 15.26
N VAL A 399 9.90 -2.31 14.54
CA VAL A 399 8.47 -2.49 14.22
C VAL A 399 7.97 -3.86 14.66
N GLU A 400 6.69 -3.91 15.02
CA GLU A 400 5.91 -5.12 15.25
C GLU A 400 4.81 -5.20 14.17
N PRO A 401 5.06 -5.93 13.07
CA PRO A 401 4.03 -6.23 12.09
C PRO A 401 3.14 -7.39 12.58
N ASP A 402 1.87 -7.11 12.85
CA ASP A 402 0.92 -8.12 13.33
C ASP A 402 0.20 -8.87 12.20
N ASN A 403 -0.44 -9.99 12.55
CA ASN A 403 -1.22 -10.85 11.67
C ASN A 403 -0.39 -11.43 10.53
N ILE A 404 0.88 -11.76 10.80
CA ILE A 404 1.83 -12.28 9.79
C ILE A 404 1.85 -13.82 9.74
N ASP A 405 0.71 -14.43 10.02
CA ASP A 405 0.41 -15.86 10.06
C ASP A 405 -0.95 -16.17 9.42
N GLY A 406 -1.42 -15.33 8.48
CA GLY A 406 -2.73 -15.49 7.85
C GLY A 406 -2.98 -16.85 7.19
N TYR A 407 -1.92 -17.54 6.74
CA TYR A 407 -2.05 -18.90 6.18
C TYR A 407 -2.51 -19.96 7.20
N SER A 408 -2.22 -19.77 8.50
CA SER A 408 -2.57 -20.75 9.54
C SER A 408 -4.00 -20.60 10.05
N HIS A 409 -4.70 -19.58 9.57
CA HIS A 409 -6.09 -19.28 9.91
C HIS A 409 -7.05 -19.71 8.77
N ASP A 410 -6.58 -20.54 7.84
CA ASP A 410 -7.30 -21.03 6.65
C ASP A 410 -8.56 -21.87 6.99
N ASP A 411 -8.74 -22.32 8.23
CA ASP A 411 -9.92 -23.05 8.72
C ASP A 411 -10.93 -22.16 9.48
N GLU A 412 -10.47 -21.09 10.13
CA GLU A 412 -11.30 -19.96 10.57
C GLU A 412 -11.83 -19.16 9.36
N ILE A 413 -11.07 -19.16 8.27
CA ILE A 413 -11.50 -18.82 6.92
C ILE A 413 -12.24 -20.04 6.34
N SER A 414 -13.42 -20.38 6.85
CA SER A 414 -14.19 -21.49 6.26
C SER A 414 -14.34 -21.28 4.75
N CYS A 415 -13.79 -22.20 3.94
CA CYS A 415 -13.79 -22.12 2.48
C CYS A 415 -15.20 -22.16 1.82
N THR A 416 -16.25 -22.04 2.62
CA THR A 416 -17.64 -21.86 2.20
C THR A 416 -18.06 -20.39 2.14
N ASP A 417 -17.32 -19.50 2.81
CA ASP A 417 -17.51 -18.06 2.74
C ASP A 417 -16.69 -17.51 1.57
N GLN A 418 -17.26 -16.55 0.83
CA GLN A 418 -16.87 -16.29 -0.55
C GLN A 418 -15.39 -15.90 -0.73
N ALA A 419 -14.73 -15.33 0.28
CA ALA A 419 -13.33 -14.96 0.19
C ALA A 419 -12.40 -16.12 0.63
N CYS A 420 -11.71 -16.74 -0.32
CA CYS A 420 -10.58 -17.64 -0.05
C CYS A 420 -9.35 -17.11 -0.78
N TRP A 421 -8.37 -16.58 -0.05
CA TRP A 421 -7.09 -16.19 -0.67
C TRP A 421 -6.21 -17.41 -1.02
N SER A 422 -6.45 -18.53 -0.33
CA SER A 422 -5.57 -19.71 -0.31
C SER A 422 -4.12 -19.30 -0.09
N LEU A 423 -3.89 -18.49 0.95
CA LEU A 423 -2.54 -18.08 1.33
C LEU A 423 -1.81 -19.33 1.78
N THR A 424 -0.73 -19.67 1.09
CA THR A 424 0.06 -20.84 1.46
C THR A 424 1.12 -20.45 2.49
N ALA A 425 1.60 -21.42 3.27
CA ALA A 425 2.78 -21.25 4.11
C ALA A 425 3.97 -20.65 3.34
N ALA A 426 4.16 -21.01 2.06
CA ALA A 426 5.21 -20.45 1.22
C ALA A 426 4.98 -18.96 0.89
N ASN A 427 3.73 -18.53 0.71
CA ASN A 427 3.41 -17.12 0.54
C ASN A 427 3.74 -16.33 1.81
N GLN A 428 3.34 -16.84 2.98
CA GLN A 428 3.62 -16.18 4.26
C GLN A 428 5.13 -16.05 4.49
N LEU A 429 5.89 -17.12 4.24
CA LEU A 429 7.34 -17.15 4.41
C LEU A 429 8.05 -16.10 3.54
N ASP A 430 7.62 -15.94 2.28
CA ASP A 430 8.15 -14.92 1.38
C ASP A 430 7.83 -13.50 1.89
N TYR A 431 6.59 -13.28 2.32
CA TYR A 431 6.15 -11.99 2.83
C TYR A 431 6.86 -11.59 4.12
N ASN A 432 7.02 -12.51 5.06
CA ASN A 432 7.68 -12.28 6.35
C ASN A 432 9.16 -11.97 6.18
N ARG A 433 9.86 -12.65 5.24
CA ARG A 433 11.24 -12.29 4.88
C ARG A 433 11.33 -10.92 4.24
N TRP A 434 10.41 -10.59 3.34
CA TRP A 434 10.37 -9.27 2.72
C TRP A 434 10.10 -8.15 3.72
N LEU A 435 9.21 -8.37 4.71
CA LEU A 435 8.99 -7.42 5.80
C LEU A 435 10.29 -7.15 6.57
N ALA A 436 11.03 -8.21 6.90
CA ALA A 436 12.29 -8.10 7.61
C ALA A 436 13.36 -7.34 6.81
N ASP A 437 13.58 -7.72 5.55
CA ASP A 437 14.51 -7.04 4.66
C ASP A 437 14.16 -5.56 4.51
N THR A 438 12.87 -5.24 4.40
CA THR A 438 12.39 -3.85 4.26
C THR A 438 12.64 -3.04 5.53
N ALA A 439 12.33 -3.58 6.70
CA ALA A 439 12.61 -2.94 7.99
C ALA A 439 14.11 -2.67 8.19
N HIS A 440 14.96 -3.66 7.91
CA HIS A 440 16.42 -3.52 8.00
C HIS A 440 16.96 -2.48 7.03
N SER A 441 16.41 -2.42 5.82
CA SER A 441 16.75 -1.42 4.81
C SER A 441 16.46 0.02 5.28
N LEU A 442 15.50 0.18 6.19
CA LEU A 442 15.10 1.43 6.83
C LEU A 442 15.76 1.64 8.20
N CYS A 443 16.73 0.79 8.57
CA CYS A 443 17.41 0.85 9.86
C CYS A 443 16.45 0.71 11.05
N LEU A 444 15.49 -0.21 10.95
CA LEU A 444 14.56 -0.60 12.01
C LEU A 444 14.82 -2.06 12.35
N GLY A 445 14.76 -2.41 13.63
CA GLY A 445 14.59 -3.83 14.01
C GLY A 445 13.18 -4.33 13.68
N ILE A 446 12.97 -5.63 13.72
CA ILE A 446 11.66 -6.22 13.43
C ILE A 446 11.35 -7.42 14.35
N ALA A 447 10.10 -7.46 14.83
CA ALA A 447 9.55 -8.57 15.61
C ALA A 447 8.91 -9.63 14.70
N LEU A 448 9.18 -10.91 14.95
CA LEU A 448 8.31 -11.98 14.48
C LEU A 448 7.14 -12.09 15.45
N LYS A 449 5.94 -11.73 15.00
CA LYS A 449 4.70 -11.88 15.76
C LYS A 449 4.08 -13.24 15.45
N ASN A 450 3.94 -14.10 16.46
CA ASN A 450 3.40 -15.46 16.34
C ASN A 450 4.10 -16.27 15.22
N ASP A 451 3.37 -16.77 14.21
CA ASP A 451 3.86 -17.59 13.08
C ASP A 451 4.77 -18.76 13.52
N VAL A 452 4.31 -19.48 14.55
CA VAL A 452 5.11 -20.43 15.33
C VAL A 452 5.70 -21.53 14.46
N ASP A 453 4.89 -22.06 13.54
CA ASP A 453 5.24 -23.14 12.62
C ASP A 453 6.41 -22.78 11.69
N GLN A 454 6.61 -21.49 11.39
CA GLN A 454 7.66 -21.02 10.48
C GLN A 454 8.90 -20.46 11.19
N ILE A 455 8.92 -20.42 12.52
CA ILE A 455 10.07 -19.96 13.32
C ILE A 455 11.42 -20.53 12.82
N PRO A 456 11.58 -21.85 12.57
CA PRO A 456 12.85 -22.40 12.11
C PRO A 456 13.37 -21.78 10.80
N ALA A 457 12.47 -21.32 9.93
CA ALA A 457 12.78 -20.74 8.63
C ALA A 457 12.87 -19.21 8.64
N LEU A 458 12.33 -18.54 9.67
CA LEU A 458 12.24 -17.08 9.80
C LEU A 458 13.17 -16.49 10.85
N ALA A 459 13.54 -17.22 11.89
CA ALA A 459 14.27 -16.65 13.02
C ALA A 459 15.61 -15.99 12.65
N SER A 460 16.24 -16.36 11.52
CA SER A 460 17.44 -15.67 11.04
C SER A 460 17.16 -14.26 10.51
N SER A 461 15.96 -14.00 10.01
CA SER A 461 15.54 -12.72 9.41
C SER A 461 15.04 -11.70 10.44
N PHE A 462 14.57 -12.14 11.61
CA PHE A 462 13.97 -11.24 12.62
C PHE A 462 14.91 -10.96 13.80
N ASP A 463 14.75 -9.81 14.48
CA ASP A 463 15.64 -9.37 15.56
C ASP A 463 15.21 -9.84 16.95
N PHE A 464 13.91 -10.06 17.13
CA PHE A 464 13.27 -10.60 18.33
C PHE A 464 11.90 -11.17 17.96
N ALA A 465 11.21 -11.78 18.92
CA ALA A 465 9.85 -12.29 18.74
C ALA A 465 8.89 -11.68 19.74
N ILE A 466 7.64 -11.47 19.32
CA ILE A 466 6.49 -11.22 20.19
C ILE A 466 5.54 -12.40 19.99
N ASN A 467 5.07 -13.00 21.08
CA ASN A 467 4.15 -14.12 21.04
C ASN A 467 2.97 -13.86 21.96
N GLU A 468 1.78 -14.24 21.54
CA GLU A 468 0.62 -14.36 22.41
C GLU A 468 0.39 -15.83 22.77
N GLN A 469 0.32 -16.12 24.07
CA GLN A 469 -0.19 -17.36 24.63
C GLN A 469 0.62 -18.66 24.40
N CYS A 470 1.94 -18.60 24.20
CA CYS A 470 2.70 -19.83 23.93
C CYS A 470 2.68 -20.78 25.13
N GLN A 471 2.46 -20.29 26.36
CA GLN A 471 2.31 -21.17 27.52
C GLN A 471 0.96 -21.88 27.50
N LYS A 472 -0.13 -21.18 27.14
CA LYS A 472 -1.46 -21.75 26.99
C LYS A 472 -1.47 -22.89 25.97
N TYR A 473 -0.78 -22.69 24.83
CA TYR A 473 -0.76 -23.64 23.72
C TYR A 473 0.44 -24.60 23.71
N ALA A 474 1.31 -24.53 24.73
CA ALA A 474 2.50 -25.39 24.86
C ALA A 474 3.42 -25.36 23.63
N GLU A 475 3.73 -24.16 23.14
CA GLU A 475 4.47 -23.94 21.90
C GLU A 475 5.73 -23.05 22.09
N CYS A 476 6.06 -22.71 23.34
CA CYS A 476 7.21 -21.87 23.65
C CYS A 476 8.55 -22.48 23.23
N GLY A 477 8.67 -23.81 23.11
CA GLY A 477 9.92 -24.50 22.77
C GLY A 477 10.59 -24.05 21.47
N ALA A 478 9.80 -23.64 20.47
CA ALA A 478 10.32 -23.13 19.19
C ALA A 478 11.08 -21.81 19.38
N TYR A 479 10.49 -20.86 20.11
CA TYR A 479 11.12 -19.59 20.46
C TYR A 479 12.40 -19.77 21.28
N LYS A 480 12.42 -20.76 22.18
CA LYS A 480 13.64 -21.08 22.93
C LYS A 480 14.80 -21.39 21.97
N THR A 481 14.52 -22.34 21.07
CA THR A 481 15.52 -22.96 20.20
C THR A 481 16.09 -21.96 19.21
N TRP A 482 15.24 -21.12 18.62
CA TRP A 482 15.61 -20.30 17.48
C TRP A 482 15.83 -18.81 17.80
N PHE A 483 15.26 -18.29 18.90
CA PHE A 483 15.49 -16.90 19.34
C PHE A 483 16.38 -16.83 20.58
N THR A 484 15.95 -17.39 21.73
CA THR A 484 16.68 -17.15 22.99
C THR A 484 18.08 -17.77 23.00
N ASN A 485 18.27 -18.96 22.41
CA ASN A 485 19.59 -19.58 22.25
C ASN A 485 20.53 -18.75 21.35
N GLN A 486 19.97 -17.90 20.48
CA GLN A 486 20.68 -16.94 19.65
C GLN A 486 20.80 -15.56 20.31
N ASN A 487 20.53 -15.46 21.61
CA ASN A 487 20.52 -14.23 22.39
C ASN A 487 19.52 -13.18 21.89
N LYS A 488 18.41 -13.59 21.24
CA LYS A 488 17.32 -12.69 20.84
C LYS A 488 16.20 -12.70 21.87
N ALA A 489 15.59 -11.55 22.09
CA ALA A 489 14.45 -11.40 23.01
C ALA A 489 13.23 -12.18 22.50
N VAL A 490 12.47 -12.73 23.45
CA VAL A 490 11.13 -13.26 23.24
C VAL A 490 10.23 -12.57 24.26
N PHE A 491 9.30 -11.79 23.75
CA PHE A 491 8.31 -11.02 24.50
C PHE A 491 6.99 -11.77 24.44
N ASN A 492 6.55 -12.36 25.56
CA ASN A 492 5.36 -13.19 25.57
C ASN A 492 4.21 -12.54 26.32
N ALA A 493 3.03 -12.48 25.74
CA ALA A 493 1.80 -12.04 26.39
C ALA A 493 0.93 -13.24 26.74
N GLU A 494 0.37 -13.26 27.95
CA GLU A 494 -0.64 -14.24 28.37
C GLU A 494 -1.88 -13.49 28.86
N TYR A 495 -3.04 -14.15 28.80
CA TYR A 495 -4.33 -13.58 29.17
C TYR A 495 -5.02 -14.47 30.19
N VAL A 496 -5.41 -13.92 31.36
CA VAL A 496 -6.15 -14.67 32.39
C VAL A 496 -7.57 -15.02 31.91
N VAL A 497 -8.19 -14.10 31.20
CA VAL A 497 -9.48 -14.31 30.53
C VAL A 497 -9.30 -13.93 29.06
N ASP A 498 -9.67 -14.86 28.18
CA ASP A 498 -9.58 -14.71 26.74
C ASP A 498 -10.94 -15.04 26.13
N SER A 499 -11.45 -14.14 25.27
CA SER A 499 -12.65 -14.29 24.44
C SER A 499 -13.87 -15.03 25.05
N GLY A 500 -14.03 -14.98 26.38
CA GLY A 500 -15.18 -15.54 27.11
C GLY A 500 -14.87 -16.72 28.05
N ASP A 501 -13.68 -17.32 27.98
CA ASP A 501 -13.26 -18.42 28.85
C ASP A 501 -12.10 -18.00 29.78
N GLU A 502 -12.11 -18.46 31.03
CA GLU A 502 -10.93 -18.38 31.89
C GLU A 502 -9.84 -19.32 31.34
N THR A 503 -8.60 -18.84 31.22
CA THR A 503 -7.45 -19.70 30.91
C THR A 503 -7.08 -20.53 32.16
N THR A 504 -7.94 -21.51 32.48
CA THR A 504 -7.93 -22.24 33.77
C THR A 504 -6.81 -23.25 33.94
N ASN A 505 -5.78 -23.28 33.10
CA ASN A 505 -4.67 -24.21 33.25
C ASN A 505 -3.29 -23.53 33.25
N TRP A 506 -3.11 -22.54 34.13
CA TRP A 506 -1.80 -22.04 34.60
C TRP A 506 -1.05 -23.09 35.46
N SER A 507 -1.16 -24.38 35.13
CA SER A 507 -0.56 -25.48 35.90
C SER A 507 0.94 -25.66 35.64
N SER A 508 1.48 -25.04 34.57
CA SER A 508 2.91 -25.11 34.19
C SER A 508 3.74 -23.91 34.64
N CYS A 509 3.11 -22.77 34.94
CA CYS A 509 3.80 -21.61 35.50
C CYS A 509 3.77 -21.68 37.02
N THR A 510 4.89 -22.09 37.62
CA THR A 510 5.02 -22.05 39.08
C THR A 510 5.49 -20.66 39.51
N GLY A 511 4.79 -20.05 40.48
CA GLY A 511 5.15 -18.74 41.06
C GLY A 511 4.25 -17.57 40.65
N THR A 512 4.31 -16.49 41.42
CA THR A 512 3.64 -15.20 41.15
C THR A 512 4.70 -14.08 41.08
N GLY A 513 4.59 -13.19 40.09
CA GLY A 513 5.51 -12.06 39.93
C GLY A 513 6.94 -12.47 39.59
N THR A 514 7.93 -12.04 40.38
CA THR A 514 9.37 -12.29 40.14
C THR A 514 9.80 -13.78 40.26
N LEU A 515 8.87 -14.66 40.60
CA LEU A 515 9.10 -16.09 40.79
C LEU A 515 8.49 -16.95 39.68
N CYS A 516 7.89 -16.35 38.64
CA CYS A 516 7.32 -17.13 37.54
C CYS A 516 8.41 -17.95 36.83
N ALA A 517 8.40 -19.27 37.03
CA ALA A 517 9.00 -20.21 36.11
C ALA A 517 7.89 -20.64 35.14
N CYS A 518 7.77 -19.92 34.02
CA CYS A 518 6.74 -20.17 33.02
C CYS A 518 7.28 -21.00 31.85
N GLY A 519 6.53 -22.04 31.51
CA GLY A 519 6.70 -22.80 30.27
C GLY A 519 7.48 -24.10 30.42
N GLU A 520 7.18 -25.02 29.49
CA GLU A 520 7.78 -26.33 29.26
C GLU A 520 9.23 -26.48 29.73
N SER A 521 9.54 -27.62 30.37
CA SER A 521 10.83 -27.97 30.98
C SER A 521 12.03 -27.55 30.13
N GLY A 522 12.56 -26.34 30.32
CA GLY A 522 13.61 -25.86 29.43
C GLY A 522 14.05 -24.41 29.58
N PHE A 523 13.16 -23.43 29.67
CA PHE A 523 13.59 -22.04 29.79
C PHE A 523 14.27 -21.80 31.14
N ALA A 524 15.48 -21.23 31.15
CA ALA A 524 16.06 -20.76 32.40
C ALA A 524 15.28 -19.52 32.86
N GLN A 525 15.26 -19.28 34.18
CA GLN A 525 14.65 -18.08 34.75
C GLN A 525 15.22 -16.84 34.03
N GLY A 526 14.33 -16.14 33.34
CA GLY A 526 14.61 -14.89 32.65
C GLY A 526 15.14 -14.93 31.23
N ASP A 527 15.12 -16.08 30.56
CA ASP A 527 15.37 -16.16 29.11
C ASP A 527 14.24 -15.50 28.29
N MET A 528 13.00 -15.60 28.77
CA MET A 528 11.79 -15.00 28.17
C MET A 528 11.12 -14.07 29.19
N ARG A 529 10.49 -12.98 28.72
CA ARG A 529 9.74 -12.05 29.58
C ARG A 529 8.26 -12.12 29.28
N THR A 530 7.46 -12.43 30.29
CA THR A 530 6.01 -12.57 30.13
C THR A 530 5.23 -11.43 30.78
N LEU A 531 4.34 -10.80 30.01
CA LEU A 531 3.29 -9.93 30.51
C LEU A 531 2.01 -10.75 30.65
N VAL A 532 1.34 -10.67 31.80
CA VAL A 532 0.06 -11.37 32.01
C VAL A 532 -1.04 -10.34 32.20
N PHE A 533 -1.93 -10.25 31.22
CA PHE A 533 -3.08 -9.34 31.23
C PHE A 533 -4.31 -10.00 31.84
N SER A 534 -5.17 -9.19 32.46
CA SER A 534 -6.39 -9.69 33.10
C SER A 534 -7.48 -10.05 32.09
N THR A 535 -7.47 -9.41 30.92
CA THR A 535 -8.36 -9.64 29.78
C THR A 535 -7.56 -9.50 28.48
N SER A 536 -8.17 -9.78 27.32
CA SER A 536 -7.56 -9.57 25.99
C SER A 536 -7.19 -8.11 25.65
N SER A 537 -7.58 -7.13 26.46
CA SER A 537 -7.20 -5.72 26.25
C SER A 537 -5.71 -5.48 26.52
N VAL A 538 -4.96 -5.09 25.49
CA VAL A 538 -3.50 -4.85 25.55
C VAL A 538 -3.22 -3.46 26.11
N ARG A 539 -3.30 -3.35 27.44
CA ARG A 539 -3.04 -2.10 28.19
C ARG A 539 -2.19 -2.33 29.43
N TYR A 540 -1.27 -1.43 29.73
CA TYR A 540 -0.39 -1.56 30.90
C TYR A 540 -1.17 -1.60 32.23
N ASN A 541 -2.29 -0.88 32.30
CA ASN A 541 -3.16 -0.85 33.49
C ASN A 541 -4.11 -2.05 33.58
N ASN A 542 -4.10 -2.93 32.58
CA ASN A 542 -4.81 -4.21 32.57
C ASN A 542 -3.90 -5.39 32.98
N LEU A 543 -2.62 -5.13 33.28
CA LEU A 543 -1.69 -6.17 33.73
C LEU A 543 -2.12 -6.72 35.10
N ALA A 544 -2.33 -8.03 35.14
CA ALA A 544 -2.51 -8.77 36.38
C ALA A 544 -1.16 -8.87 37.12
N PHE A 545 -0.10 -9.26 36.39
CA PHE A 545 1.27 -9.29 36.90
C PHE A 545 2.29 -9.39 35.76
N THR A 546 3.56 -9.25 36.12
CA THR A 546 4.70 -9.37 35.21
C THR A 546 5.64 -10.46 35.69
N CYS A 547 6.12 -11.28 34.76
CA CYS A 547 7.04 -12.38 35.02
C CYS A 547 8.43 -12.02 34.46
N TRP A 548 9.30 -11.54 35.35
CA TRP A 548 10.70 -11.20 35.12
C TRP A 548 11.65 -12.20 35.75
#